data_AF-A0A8J3MZV3-F1
#
_entry.id   AF-A0A8J3MZV3-F1
#
_cell.length_a   1.000
_cell.length_b   1.000
_cell.length_c   1.000
_cell.angle_alpha   90.00
_cell.angle_beta   90.00
_cell.angle_gamma   90.00
#
_symmetry.space_group_name_H-M   'P 1'
#
loop_
_entity.id
_entity.type
_entity.pdbx_description
1 polymer ?
#
loop_
_entity_poly.entity_id
_entity_poly.type
_entity_poly.pdbx_seq_one_letter_code
_entity_poly.pdbx_strand_id
1 'polypeptide(L)'
;MQKLVKEGVSHREIARRLHMHRESVIRYARADHFPEKPQQSPRSGILAPYETYLGARYQEGCHNKMKLWKEIQAKGFTGSRMAVVRYILGLRQLEQQGTELEQTAQTIALTLACLSVCFSITQRI
;
A
#
# COMPACT_ATOMS: atom_id res chain seq x y z
N MET A 1 31.23 3.82 -1.45
CA MET A 1 31.73 2.61 -2.15
C MET A 1 32.00 2.84 -3.64
N GLN A 2 31.02 3.32 -4.43
CA GLN A 2 31.22 3.62 -5.86
C GLN A 2 32.44 4.50 -6.18
N LYS A 3 32.73 5.48 -5.31
CA LYS A 3 33.95 6.30 -5.41
C LYS A 3 35.25 5.47 -5.44
N LEU A 4 35.39 4.50 -4.52
CA LEU A 4 36.57 3.63 -4.43
C LEU A 4 36.70 2.69 -5.65
N VAL A 5 35.56 2.27 -6.22
CA VAL A 5 35.53 1.48 -7.45
C VAL A 5 36.04 2.32 -8.64
N LYS A 6 35.59 3.58 -8.75
CA LYS A 6 36.06 4.53 -9.79
C LYS A 6 37.55 4.87 -9.66
N GLU A 7 38.06 4.90 -8.43
CA GLU A 7 39.49 5.10 -8.13
C GLU A 7 40.35 3.84 -8.41
N GLY A 8 39.77 2.74 -8.92
CA GLY A 8 40.49 1.52 -9.27
C GLY A 8 40.90 0.66 -8.07
N VAL A 9 40.37 0.92 -6.88
CA VAL A 9 40.68 0.16 -5.67
C VAL A 9 40.08 -1.25 -5.77
N SER A 10 40.87 -2.28 -5.42
CA SER A 10 40.40 -3.66 -5.49
C SER A 10 39.20 -3.92 -4.58
N HIS A 11 38.26 -4.77 -5.01
CA HIS A 11 37.08 -5.14 -4.21
C HIS A 11 37.43 -5.72 -2.82
N ARG A 12 38.60 -6.38 -2.68
CA ARG A 12 39.06 -6.94 -1.40
C ARG A 12 39.47 -5.85 -0.42
N GLU A 13 40.10 -4.80 -0.92
CA GLU A 13 40.48 -3.63 -0.12
C GLU A 13 39.25 -2.82 0.28
N ILE A 14 38.30 -2.63 -0.65
CA ILE A 14 37.02 -1.99 -0.37
C ILE A 14 36.23 -2.75 0.71
N ALA A 15 36.21 -4.09 0.65
CA ALA A 15 35.57 -4.94 1.66
C ALA A 15 36.16 -4.73 3.05
N ARG A 16 37.50 -4.62 3.16
CA ARG A 16 38.18 -4.34 4.45
C ARG A 16 37.86 -2.94 4.96
N ARG A 17 37.94 -1.91 4.11
CA ARG A 17 37.68 -0.51 4.51
C ARG A 17 36.24 -0.25 4.93
N LEU A 18 35.28 -0.93 4.30
CA LEU A 18 33.85 -0.74 4.56
C LEU A 18 33.27 -1.80 5.52
N HIS A 19 34.08 -2.75 6.01
CA HIS A 19 33.65 -3.88 6.83
C HIS A 19 32.48 -4.66 6.21
N MET A 20 32.52 -4.87 4.89
CA MET A 20 31.48 -5.57 4.13
C MET A 20 31.97 -6.91 3.60
N HIS A 21 31.05 -7.86 3.42
CA HIS A 21 31.37 -9.09 2.71
C HIS A 21 31.79 -8.80 1.26
N ARG A 22 32.80 -9.51 0.75
CA ARG A 22 33.33 -9.31 -0.61
C ARG A 22 32.24 -9.47 -1.67
N GLU A 23 31.32 -10.42 -1.51
CA GLU A 23 30.20 -10.60 -2.45
C GLU A 23 29.25 -9.41 -2.45
N SER A 24 28.99 -8.79 -1.29
CA SER A 24 28.19 -7.56 -1.21
C SER A 24 28.89 -6.42 -1.95
N VAL A 25 30.21 -6.33 -1.84
CA VAL A 25 31.00 -5.34 -2.59
C VAL A 25 30.88 -5.58 -4.09
N ILE A 26 31.05 -6.82 -4.57
CA ILE A 26 30.92 -7.17 -6.00
C ILE A 26 29.50 -6.87 -6.50
N ARG A 27 28.47 -7.28 -5.75
CA ARG A 27 27.06 -7.06 -6.09
C ARG A 27 26.76 -5.58 -6.26
N TYR A 28 27.19 -4.75 -5.31
CA TYR A 28 26.93 -3.31 -5.35
C TYR A 28 27.85 -2.55 -6.31
N ALA A 29 29.05 -3.05 -6.62
CA ALA A 29 29.96 -2.42 -7.57
C ALA A 29 29.48 -2.61 -9.02
N ARG A 30 28.76 -3.72 -9.28
CA ARG A 30 28.08 -3.98 -10.56
C ARG A 30 26.72 -3.31 -10.68
N ALA A 31 26.16 -2.79 -9.59
CA ALA A 31 24.88 -2.11 -9.63
C ALA A 31 25.11 -0.65 -10.03
N ASP A 32 24.53 -0.21 -11.15
CA ASP A 32 24.64 1.18 -11.63
C ASP A 32 24.03 2.18 -10.63
N HIS A 33 23.03 1.73 -9.89
CA HIS A 33 22.34 2.49 -8.86
C HIS A 33 22.25 1.64 -7.58
N PHE A 34 22.12 2.28 -6.42
CA PHE A 34 21.84 1.55 -5.19
C PHE A 34 20.59 0.70 -5.42
N PRO A 35 20.64 -0.63 -5.24
CA PRO A 35 19.45 -1.46 -5.42
C PRO A 35 18.48 -1.07 -4.33
N GLU A 36 17.55 -0.18 -4.65
CA GLU A 36 16.37 0.07 -3.84
C GLU A 36 15.72 -1.29 -3.66
N LYS A 37 15.61 -1.71 -2.39
CA LYS A 37 15.08 -3.02 -2.04
C LYS A 37 13.74 -3.14 -2.75
N PRO A 38 13.57 -4.10 -3.69
CA PRO A 38 12.30 -4.21 -4.39
C PRO A 38 11.23 -4.32 -3.32
N GLN A 39 10.28 -3.40 -3.35
CA GLN A 39 9.11 -3.45 -2.48
C GLN A 39 8.47 -4.80 -2.78
N GLN A 40 8.73 -5.79 -1.93
CA GLN A 40 8.18 -7.13 -2.12
C GLN A 40 6.68 -6.94 -2.15
N SER A 41 6.08 -7.18 -3.32
CA SER A 41 4.63 -7.24 -3.43
C SER A 41 4.15 -8.15 -2.31
N PRO A 42 3.17 -7.73 -1.49
CA PRO A 42 2.69 -8.55 -0.39
C PRO A 42 2.31 -9.90 -0.99
N ARG A 43 3.00 -10.97 -0.55
CA ARG A 43 2.70 -12.32 -1.00
C ARG A 43 1.20 -12.53 -0.80
N SER A 44 0.50 -12.95 -1.85
CA SER A 44 -0.92 -13.33 -1.78
C SER A 44 -1.08 -14.28 -0.61
N GLY A 45 -1.70 -13.81 0.47
CA GLY A 45 -1.79 -14.56 1.72
C GLY A 45 -2.67 -15.79 1.54
N ILE A 46 -2.69 -16.67 2.54
CA ILE A 46 -3.60 -17.83 2.60
C ILE A 46 -5.10 -17.45 2.48
N LEU A 47 -5.41 -16.16 2.64
CA LEU A 47 -6.75 -15.60 2.49
C LEU A 47 -7.13 -15.33 1.03
N ALA A 48 -6.15 -15.19 0.13
CA ALA A 48 -6.35 -14.77 -1.26
C ALA A 48 -7.44 -15.58 -2.01
N PRO A 49 -7.53 -16.92 -1.88
CA PRO A 49 -8.59 -17.69 -2.53
C PRO A 49 -10.00 -17.38 -2.03
N TYR A 50 -10.13 -16.78 -0.84
CA TYR A 50 -11.39 -16.48 -0.18
C TYR A 50 -11.77 -14.99 -0.26
N GLU A 51 -10.90 -14.12 -0.79
CA GLU A 51 -11.13 -12.68 -0.86
C GLU A 51 -12.36 -12.35 -1.71
N THR A 52 -12.53 -12.99 -2.86
CA THR A 52 -13.71 -12.81 -3.72
C THR A 52 -15.01 -13.14 -2.97
N TYR A 53 -15.01 -14.24 -2.21
CA TYR A 53 -16.17 -14.64 -1.41
C TYR A 53 -16.45 -13.64 -0.29
N LEU A 54 -15.41 -13.22 0.44
CA LEU A 54 -15.55 -12.25 1.53
C LEU A 54 -16.02 -10.88 1.03
N GLY A 55 -15.53 -10.43 -0.13
CA GLY A 55 -15.97 -9.20 -0.79
C GLY A 55 -17.44 -9.24 -1.18
N ALA A 56 -17.90 -10.33 -1.80
CA ALA A 56 -19.31 -10.49 -2.14
C ALA A 56 -20.22 -10.44 -0.90
N ARG A 57 -19.87 -11.19 0.16
CA ARG A 57 -20.63 -11.19 1.42
C ARG A 57 -20.63 -9.82 2.10
N TYR A 58 -19.54 -9.08 1.98
CA TYR A 58 -19.43 -7.73 2.52
C TYR A 58 -20.35 -6.75 1.77
N GLN A 59 -20.44 -6.85 0.44
CA GLN A 59 -21.38 -6.06 -0.39
C GLN A 59 -22.85 -6.41 -0.11
N GLU A 60 -23.15 -7.65 0.25
CA GLU A 60 -24.48 -8.08 0.72
C GLU A 60 -24.84 -7.52 2.12
N GLY A 61 -23.96 -6.73 2.74
CA GLY A 61 -24.17 -6.14 4.07
C GLY A 61 -23.77 -7.06 5.23
N CYS A 62 -23.11 -8.20 4.95
CA CYS A 62 -22.63 -9.09 6.01
C CYS A 62 -21.31 -8.57 6.60
N HIS A 63 -21.38 -7.70 7.60
CA HIS A 63 -20.20 -7.16 8.27
C HIS A 63 -19.75 -7.96 9.51
N ASN A 64 -20.43 -9.07 9.85
CA ASN A 64 -20.10 -9.89 11.01
C ASN A 64 -18.86 -10.76 10.74
N LYS A 65 -17.70 -10.26 11.19
CA LYS A 65 -16.38 -10.89 11.02
C LYS A 65 -16.29 -12.32 11.56
N MET A 66 -16.99 -12.64 12.66
CA MET A 66 -16.99 -14.00 13.21
C MET A 66 -17.79 -14.96 12.33
N LYS A 67 -18.92 -14.49 11.79
CA LYS A 67 -19.73 -15.27 10.87
C LYS A 67 -18.95 -15.57 9.59
N LEU A 68 -18.35 -14.56 8.98
CA LEU A 68 -17.53 -14.71 7.78
C LEU A 68 -16.34 -15.66 7.99
N TRP A 69 -15.66 -15.57 9.13
CA TRP A 69 -14.57 -16.50 9.44
C TRP A 69 -15.06 -17.95 9.55
N LYS A 70 -16.19 -18.19 10.21
CA LYS A 70 -16.79 -19.55 10.27
C LYS A 70 -17.22 -20.05 8.89
N GLU A 71 -17.78 -19.18 8.06
CA GLU A 71 -18.19 -19.51 6.68
C GLU A 71 -17.00 -19.97 5.83
N ILE A 72 -15.86 -19.25 5.88
CA ILE A 72 -14.67 -19.66 5.12
C ILE A 72 -13.91 -20.83 5.77
N GLN A 73 -13.96 -20.96 7.09
CA GLN A 73 -13.38 -22.11 7.80
C GLN A 73 -14.09 -23.40 7.38
N ALA A 74 -15.42 -23.37 7.25
CA ALA A 74 -16.19 -24.49 6.71
C ALA A 74 -15.85 -24.82 5.24
N LYS A 75 -15.32 -23.85 4.49
CA LYS A 75 -14.83 -24.01 3.11
C LYS A 75 -13.37 -24.46 3.02
N GLY A 76 -12.71 -24.73 4.15
CA GLY A 76 -11.33 -25.22 4.20
C GLY A 76 -10.27 -24.18 4.55
N PHE A 77 -10.67 -22.98 5.02
CA PHE A 77 -9.71 -21.99 5.49
C PHE A 77 -9.04 -22.42 6.80
N THR A 78 -7.72 -22.55 6.79
CA THR A 78 -6.89 -22.94 7.93
C THR A 78 -6.23 -21.76 8.65
N GLY A 79 -6.50 -20.53 8.20
CA GLY A 79 -5.89 -19.34 8.75
C GLY A 79 -6.57 -18.79 10.00
N SER A 80 -5.93 -17.78 10.60
CA SER A 80 -6.44 -17.15 11.81
C SER A 80 -7.69 -16.30 11.55
N ARG A 81 -8.57 -16.23 12.54
CA ARG A 81 -9.69 -15.27 12.58
C ARG A 81 -9.23 -13.83 12.33
N MET A 82 -8.04 -13.47 12.84
CA MET A 82 -7.52 -12.12 12.71
C MET A 82 -7.21 -11.74 11.25
N ALA A 83 -6.87 -12.70 10.39
CA ALA A 83 -6.71 -12.45 8.96
C ALA A 83 -8.00 -11.94 8.32
N VAL A 84 -9.13 -12.59 8.61
CA VAL A 84 -10.46 -12.16 8.15
C VAL A 84 -10.83 -10.80 8.73
N VAL A 85 -10.59 -10.60 10.03
CA VAL A 85 -10.86 -9.31 10.69
C VAL A 85 -10.12 -8.17 10.02
N ARG A 86 -8.82 -8.34 9.72
CA ARG A 86 -7.99 -7.33 9.04
C ARG A 86 -8.49 -7.07 7.63
N TYR A 87 -8.83 -8.10 6.88
CA TYR A 87 -9.37 -7.96 5.53
C TYR A 87 -10.65 -7.13 5.51
N ILE A 88 -11.62 -7.46 6.37
CA ILE A 88 -12.89 -6.73 6.46
C ILE A 88 -12.69 -5.30 6.96
N LEU A 89 -11.75 -5.07 7.88
CA LEU A 89 -11.38 -3.71 8.29
C LEU A 89 -10.77 -2.90 7.13
N GLY A 90 -9.93 -3.54 6.31
CA GLY A 90 -9.36 -2.92 5.12
C GLY A 90 -10.44 -2.53 4.11
N LEU A 91 -11.42 -3.40 3.84
CA LEU A 91 -12.56 -3.07 2.98
C LEU A 91 -13.31 -1.82 3.48
N ARG A 92 -13.59 -1.75 4.78
CA ARG A 92 -14.25 -0.58 5.38
C ARG A 92 -13.44 0.71 5.22
N GLN A 93 -12.13 0.63 5.40
CA GLN A 93 -11.25 1.80 5.24
C GLN A 93 -11.23 2.27 3.78
N LEU A 94 -11.19 1.35 2.82
CA LEU A 94 -11.25 1.68 1.40
C LEU A 94 -12.57 2.34 1.02
N GLU A 95 -13.70 1.88 1.59
CA GLU A 95 -15.00 2.54 1.41
C GLU A 95 -15.00 3.95 2.00
N GLN A 96 -14.48 4.13 3.22
CA GLN A 96 -14.38 5.44 3.87
C GLN A 96 -13.53 6.41 3.04
N GLN A 97 -12.39 5.95 2.52
CA GLN A 97 -11.54 6.75 1.63
C GLN A 97 -12.26 7.14 0.34
N GLY A 98 -13.02 6.22 -0.27
CA GLY A 98 -13.85 6.53 -1.42
C GLY A 98 -14.89 7.61 -1.13
N THR A 99 -15.58 7.50 0.01
CA THR A 99 -16.56 8.51 0.44
C THR A 99 -15.91 9.86 0.77
N GLU A 100 -14.72 9.88 1.37
CA GLU A 100 -14.00 11.11 1.70
C GLU A 100 -13.54 11.85 0.43
N LEU A 101 -13.06 11.13 -0.59
CA LEU A 101 -12.69 11.73 -1.88
C LEU A 101 -13.91 12.30 -2.63
N GLU A 102 -15.05 11.61 -2.56
CA GLU A 102 -16.29 12.10 -3.17
C GLU A 102 -16.84 13.34 -2.43
N GLN A 103 -16.85 13.32 -1.10
CA GLN A 103 -17.31 14.44 -0.26
C GLN A 103 -16.41 15.67 -0.37
N THR A 104 -15.09 15.48 -0.46
CA THR A 104 -14.14 16.58 -0.68
C THR A 104 -14.31 17.21 -2.05
N ALA A 105 -14.53 16.41 -3.11
CA ALA A 105 -14.84 16.93 -4.44
C ALA A 105 -16.13 17.77 -4.45
N GLN A 106 -17.19 17.30 -3.79
CA GLN A 106 -18.45 18.05 -3.63
C GLN A 106 -18.27 19.35 -2.84
N THR A 107 -17.47 19.32 -1.77
CA THR A 107 -17.18 20.51 -0.94
C THR A 107 -16.38 21.56 -1.72
N ILE A 108 -15.35 21.15 -2.48
CA ILE A 108 -14.57 22.03 -3.34
C ILE A 108 -15.47 22.67 -4.42
N ALA A 109 -16.31 21.86 -5.08
CA ALA A 109 -17.26 22.35 -6.07
C ALA A 109 -18.25 23.39 -5.50
N LEU A 110 -18.80 23.14 -4.30
CA LEU A 110 -19.71 24.07 -3.63
C LEU A 110 -19.02 25.37 -3.20
N THR A 111 -17.75 25.28 -2.75
CA THR A 111 -16.96 26.45 -2.34
C THR A 111 -16.60 27.33 -3.55
N LEU A 112 -16.18 26.74 -4.66
CA LEU A 112 -15.90 27.45 -5.91
C LEU A 112 -17.16 28.08 -6.52
N ALA A 113 -18.32 27.40 -6.42
CA ALA A 113 -19.59 27.97 -6.83
C ALA A 113 -19.98 29.20 -5.99
N CYS A 114 -19.84 29.15 -4.65
CA CYS A 114 -20.11 30.30 -3.78
C CYS A 114 -19.17 31.50 -4.06
N LEU A 115 -17.89 31.26 -4.33
CA LEU A 115 -16.93 32.32 -4.69
C LEU A 115 -17.34 33.07 -5.97
N SER A 116 -17.93 32.37 -6.95
CA SER A 116 -18.43 32.99 -8.20
C SER A 116 -19.67 33.88 -8.00
N VAL A 117 -20.55 33.50 -7.06
CA VAL A 117 -21.75 34.27 -6.70
C VAL A 117 -21.38 35.51 -5.88
N CYS A 118 -20.47 35.38 -4.92
CA CYS A 118 -19.97 36.51 -4.15
C CYS A 118 -19.23 37.54 -5.02
N PHE A 119 -18.45 37.09 -6.01
CA PHE A 119 -17.73 37.99 -6.93
C PHE A 119 -18.69 38.82 -7.80
N SER A 120 -19.83 38.25 -8.21
CA SER A 120 -20.83 38.95 -9.04
C SER A 120 -21.65 40.00 -8.27
N ILE A 121 -21.82 39.85 -6.96
CA ILE A 121 -22.55 40.81 -6.11
C ILE A 121 -21.71 42.05 -5.82
N THR A 122 -20.38 41.94 -5.74
CA THR A 122 -19.48 43.07 -5.48
C THR A 122 -19.19 43.92 -6.72
N GLN A 123 -19.48 43.43 -7.94
CA GLN A 123 -19.19 44.12 -9.21
C GLN A 123 -20.34 44.98 -9.76
N ARG A 124 -21.45 45.14 -9.01
CA ARG A 124 -22.68 45.84 -9.43
C ARG A 124 -23.08 47.05 -8.55
N ILE A 125 -22.13 47.61 -7.80
CA ILE A 125 -22.24 48.88 -7.05
C ILE A 125 -21.18 49.83 -7.57
#